data_AF-A0A353R493-F1
#
_entry.id   AF-A0A353R493-F1
#
_cell.length_a   1.000
_cell.length_b   1.000
_cell.length_c   1.000
_cell.angle_alpha   90.00
_cell.angle_beta   90.00
_cell.angle_gamma   90.00
#
_symmetry.space_group_name_H-M   'P 1'
#
loop_
_entity.id
_entity.type
_entity.pdbx_description
1 polymer ?
#
loop_
_entity_poly.entity_id
_entity_poly.type
_entity_poly.pdbx_seq_one_letter_code
_entity_poly.pdbx_strand_id
1 'polypeptide(L)' 'PAQRELIRKRRQFEEELQARRMEGLREIDRNVSRVIRDLAEREGFDLILSEGVLYASQRMDITARVIQELQGKAR' A
#
# COMPACT_ATOMS: atom_id res chain seq x y z
N PRO A 1 -29.61 27.76 -13.35
CA PRO A 1 -29.49 27.33 -11.93
C PRO A 1 -29.28 25.82 -11.79
N ALA A 2 -30.18 24.99 -12.34
CA ALA A 2 -30.11 23.52 -12.27
C ALA A 2 -28.83 22.91 -12.89
N GLN A 3 -28.39 23.39 -14.06
CA GLN A 3 -27.19 22.87 -14.73
C GLN A 3 -25.90 23.10 -13.91
N ARG A 4 -25.82 24.23 -13.19
CA ARG A 4 -24.67 24.53 -12.31
C ARG A 4 -24.64 23.62 -11.08
N GLU A 5 -25.82 23.29 -10.55
CA GLU A 5 -25.94 22.35 -9.43
C GLU A 5 -25.53 20.93 -9.83
N LEU A 6 -25.95 20.47 -11.02
CA LEU A 6 -25.54 19.17 -11.57
C LEU A 6 -24.02 19.06 -11.75
N ILE A 7 -23.37 20.10 -12.27
CA ILE A 7 -21.91 20.14 -12.41
C ILE A 7 -21.22 20.09 -11.04
N ARG A 8 -21.73 20.84 -10.05
CA ARG A 8 -21.18 20.82 -8.68
C ARG A 8 -21.31 19.44 -8.04
N LYS A 9 -22.48 18.81 -8.13
CA LYS A 9 -22.72 17.46 -7.60
C LYS A 9 -21.82 16.41 -8.26
N ARG A 10 -21.63 16.49 -9.59
CA ARG A 10 -20.71 15.59 -10.31
C ARG A 10 -19.27 15.75 -9.82
N ARG A 11 -18.79 16.99 -9.70
CA ARG A 11 -17.43 17.27 -9.21
C ARG A 11 -17.22 16.78 -7.77
N GLN A 12 -18.18 17.05 -6.88
CA GLN A 12 -18.12 16.57 -5.50
C GLN A 12 -18.07 15.03 -5.44
N PHE A 13 -18.85 14.35 -6.29
CA PHE A 13 -18.83 12.90 -6.38
C PHE A 13 -17.47 12.36 -6.88
N GLU A 14 -16.89 12.99 -7.90
CA GLU A 14 -15.56 12.63 -8.41
C GLU A 14 -14.49 12.84 -7.33
N GLU A 15 -14.54 13.94 -6.59
CA GLU A 15 -13.61 14.25 -5.49
C GLU A 15 -13.74 13.23 -4.34
N GLU A 16 -14.97 12.88 -3.93
CA GLU A 16 -15.20 11.86 -2.91
C GLU A 16 -14.68 10.48 -3.35
N LEU A 17 -14.92 10.10 -4.61
CA LEU A 17 -14.43 8.83 -5.16
C LEU A 17 -12.90 8.78 -5.17
N GLN A 18 -12.23 9.86 -5.57
CA GLN A 18 -10.77 9.94 -5.52
C GLN A 18 -10.26 9.86 -4.09
N ALA A 19 -10.89 10.56 -3.15
CA ALA A 19 -10.51 10.53 -1.73
C ALA A 19 -10.59 9.11 -1.15
N ARG A 20 -11.70 8.39 -1.40
CA ARG A 20 -11.88 6.99 -0.96
C ARG A 20 -10.85 6.06 -1.58
N ARG A 21 -10.55 6.23 -2.88
CA ARG A 21 -9.52 5.43 -3.56
C ARG A 21 -8.14 5.64 -2.94
N MET A 22 -7.78 6.90 -2.66
CA MET A 22 -6.50 7.23 -2.01
C MET A 22 -6.43 6.67 -0.58
N GLU A 23 -7.54 6.68 0.15
CA GLU A 23 -7.61 6.09 1.48
C GLU A 23 -7.37 4.58 1.48
N GLY A 24 -8.04 3.85 0.57
CA GLY A 24 -7.82 2.41 0.41
C GLY A 24 -6.37 2.08 0.04
N LEU A 25 -5.74 2.85 -0.85
CA LEU A 25 -4.32 2.69 -1.18
C LEU A 25 -3.41 2.92 0.04
N ARG A 26 -3.68 3.95 0.84
CA ARG A 26 -2.93 4.21 2.08
C ARG A 26 -3.11 3.08 3.10
N GLU A 27 -4.27 2.46 3.16
CA GLU A 27 -4.50 1.32 4.05
C GLU A 27 -3.68 0.10 3.63
N ILE A 28 -3.63 -0.21 2.33
CA ILE A 28 -2.78 -1.27 1.79
C ILE A 28 -1.32 -1.00 2.16
N ASP A 29 -0.82 0.21 1.93
CA ASP A 29 0.57 0.58 2.21
C ASP A 29 0.91 0.47 3.71
N ARG A 30 -0.01 0.88 4.59
CA ARG A 30 0.14 0.68 6.05
C ARG A 30 0.21 -0.80 6.43
N ASN A 31 -0.59 -1.65 5.80
CA ASN A 31 -0.59 -3.09 6.07
C ASN A 31 0.71 -3.74 5.60
N VAL A 32 1.18 -3.39 4.40
CA VAL A 32 2.49 -3.83 3.87
C VAL A 32 3.62 -3.40 4.80
N SER A 33 3.67 -2.12 5.16
CA SER A 33 4.70 -1.58 6.07
C SER A 33 4.72 -2.27 7.44
N ARG A 34 3.55 -2.61 7.97
CA ARG A 34 3.44 -3.38 9.23
C ARG A 34 4.03 -4.78 9.07
N VAL A 35 3.65 -5.49 8.02
CA VAL A 35 4.15 -6.85 7.78
C VAL A 35 5.66 -6.86 7.56
N ILE A 36 6.19 -5.90 6.80
CA ILE A 36 7.63 -5.74 6.59
C ILE A 36 8.35 -5.57 7.93
N ARG A 37 7.85 -4.70 8.82
CA ARG A 37 8.46 -4.49 10.14
C ARG A 37 8.39 -5.75 11.02
N ASP A 38 7.23 -6.40 11.09
CA ASP A 38 7.07 -7.61 11.90
C ASP A 38 8.00 -8.73 11.40
N LEU A 39 8.18 -8.84 10.09
CA LEU A 39 9.14 -9.77 9.47
C LEU A 39 10.59 -9.35 9.77
N ALA A 40 10.89 -8.06 9.70
CA ALA A 40 12.20 -7.49 10.01
C ALA A 40 12.65 -7.84 11.43
N GLU A 41 11.80 -7.58 12.41
CA GLU A 41 12.07 -7.86 13.83
C GLU A 41 12.23 -9.35 14.09
N ARG A 42 11.39 -10.19 13.48
CA ARG A 42 11.40 -11.65 13.67
C ARG A 42 12.64 -12.32 13.08
N GLU A 43 13.08 -11.88 11.91
CA GLU A 43 14.25 -12.45 11.22
C GLU A 43 15.56 -11.72 11.55
N GLY A 44 15.51 -10.64 12.33
CA GLY A 44 16.69 -9.88 12.74
C GLY A 44 17.31 -9.04 11.63
N PHE A 45 16.49 -8.48 10.73
CA PHE A 45 16.97 -7.58 9.69
C PHE A 45 17.22 -6.18 10.25
N ASP A 46 18.42 -5.64 10.00
CA ASP A 46 18.77 -4.27 10.37
C ASP A 46 18.33 -3.22 9.34
N LEU A 47 18.17 -3.63 8.06
CA LEU A 47 17.82 -2.74 6.95
C LEU A 47 17.05 -3.47 5.85
N ILE A 48 16.03 -2.81 5.30
CA ILE A 48 15.26 -3.26 4.14
C ILE A 48 15.27 -2.14 3.09
N LEU A 49 15.53 -2.52 1.83
CA LEU A 49 15.58 -1.60 0.68
C LEU A 49 14.47 -1.97 -0.31
N SER A 50 13.57 -1.04 -0.61
CA SER A 50 12.47 -1.22 -1.55
C SER A 50 12.65 -0.47 -2.87
N GLU A 51 13.21 0.73 -2.82
CA GLU A 51 13.40 1.61 -3.98
C GLU A 51 14.89 1.89 -4.23
N GLY A 52 15.25 2.24 -5.47
CA GLY A 52 16.62 2.59 -5.83
C GLY A 52 17.61 1.41 -5.90
N VAL A 53 17.11 0.17 -5.86
CA VAL A 53 17.94 -1.04 -5.96
C VAL A 53 18.21 -1.36 -7.43
N LEU A 54 19.46 -1.21 -7.88
CA LEU A 54 19.87 -1.55 -9.25
C LEU A 54 20.05 -3.06 -9.46
N TYR A 55 20.43 -3.79 -8.41
CA TYR A 55 20.58 -5.24 -8.41
C TYR A 55 20.47 -5.78 -6.99
N ALA A 56 19.68 -6.85 -6.82
CA ALA A 56 19.65 -7.67 -5.61
C ALA A 56 19.69 -9.14 -6.00
N SER A 57 20.48 -9.94 -5.29
CA SER A 57 20.46 -11.39 -5.48
C SER A 57 19.16 -11.99 -4.92
N GLN A 58 18.68 -13.10 -5.48
CA GLN A 58 17.47 -13.77 -4.98
C GLN A 58 17.54 -14.17 -3.50
N ARG A 59 18.76 -14.41 -2.97
CA ARG A 59 18.97 -14.73 -1.56
C ARG A 59 18.65 -13.54 -0.63
N MET A 60 18.69 -12.33 -1.15
CA MET A 60 18.41 -11.09 -0.42
C MET A 60 16.98 -10.57 -0.68
N ASP A 61 16.32 -11.04 -1.73
CA ASP A 61 14.95 -10.66 -2.05
C ASP A 61 13.97 -11.34 -1.09
N ILE A 62 13.22 -10.53 -0.35
CA ILE A 62 12.24 -10.99 0.63
C ILE A 62 10.79 -10.82 0.16
N THR A 63 10.56 -10.33 -1.06
CA THR A 63 9.25 -9.98 -1.60
C THR A 63 8.25 -11.12 -1.49
N ALA A 64 8.66 -12.33 -1.88
CA ALA A 64 7.81 -13.51 -1.81
C ALA A 64 7.36 -13.83 -0.37
N ARG A 65 8.25 -13.65 0.60
CA ARG A 65 7.94 -13.88 2.03
C ARG A 65 6.98 -12.82 2.56
N VAL A 66 7.20 -11.55 2.21
CA VAL A 66 6.28 -10.46 2.58
C VAL A 66 4.88 -10.71 2.01
N ILE A 67 4.77 -11.17 0.75
CA ILE A 67 3.48 -11.52 0.13
C ILE A 67 2.79 -12.67 0.88
N GLN A 68 3.55 -13.71 1.25
CA GLN A 68 3.00 -14.85 2.01
C GLN A 68 2.45 -14.41 3.37
N GLU A 69 3.18 -13.56 4.09
CA GLU A 69 2.76 -13.03 5.39
C GLU A 69 1.51 -12.13 5.28
N LEU A 70 1.43 -11.31 4.22
CA LEU A 70 0.26 -10.49 3.93
C LEU A 70 -0.99 -11.35 3.67
N GLN A 71 -0.86 -12.43 2.91
CA GLN A 71 -1.96 -13.37 2.63
C GLN A 71 -2.36 -14.17 3.87
N GLY A 72 -1.40 -14.53 4.73
CA GLY A 72 -1.65 -15.23 5.99
C GLY A 72 -2.44 -14.40 7.00
N LYS A 73 -2.24 -13.07 7.04
CA LYS A 73 -3.00 -12.14 7.89
C LYS A 73 -4.35 -11.70 7.31
N ALA A 74 -4.59 -11.92 6.02
CA ALA A 74 -5.84 -11.55 5.35
C ALA A 74 -6.98 -12.59 5.50
N ARG A 75 -6.77 -13.63 6.32
CA ARG A 75 -7.77 -14.65 6.66
C ARG A 75 -8.42 -14.41 8.02
#